data_AF-A0A5F2I332-F1
#
_entry.id   AF-A0A5F2I332-F1
#
_cell.length_a   1.000
_cell.length_b   1.000
_cell.length_c   1.000
_cell.angle_alpha   90.00
_cell.angle_beta   90.00
_cell.angle_gamma   90.00
#
_symmetry.space_group_name_H-M   'P 1'
#
loop_
_entity.id
_entity.type
_entity.pdbx_description
1 polymer ?
#
loop_
_entity_poly.entity_id
_entity_poly.type
_entity_poly.pdbx_seq_one_letter_code
_entity_poly.pdbx_strand_id
1 'polypeptide(L)'
;MRLAVLACLVAIGALYAPQASAGTRVLVQTRSYDIAGNSGAALVEAMDSKGPKHGFMTHAIAQTAYTVDWELGVIQDKGSCRLKQANGTLHLFYTFPRVASPATPALKKRWDRFFAGVRAHEQTHGRIARQMMRATERSITGLKVADDPYCYETRREARRRIQAAYAEYEARQNAFDAREHRDGGHVEHLVAALMGR
;
A
#
# COMPACT_ATOMS: atom_id res chain seq x y z
N MET A 1 60.37 45.16 9.35
CA MET A 1 59.53 45.06 8.13
C MET A 1 58.83 43.70 8.15
N ARG A 2 57.59 43.66 7.68
CA ARG A 2 56.51 42.74 8.08
C ARG A 2 56.65 41.31 7.51
N LEU A 3 56.32 40.34 8.36
CA LEU A 3 56.09 38.92 8.03
C LEU A 3 54.84 38.77 7.15
N ALA A 4 54.91 37.93 6.12
CA ALA A 4 53.74 37.42 5.39
C ALA A 4 53.79 35.89 5.39
N VAL A 5 53.10 35.28 6.34
CA VAL A 5 52.82 33.83 6.37
C VAL A 5 51.50 33.64 5.64
N LEU A 6 51.54 33.01 4.45
CA LEU A 6 50.33 32.54 3.77
C LEU A 6 49.80 31.32 4.52
N ALA A 7 48.72 31.51 5.28
CA ALA A 7 47.92 30.42 5.82
C ALA A 7 46.91 29.96 4.76
N CYS A 8 47.18 28.82 4.12
CA CYS A 8 46.17 28.11 3.32
C CYS A 8 45.15 27.47 4.27
N LEU A 9 43.99 28.11 4.42
CA LEU A 9 42.82 27.53 5.07
C LEU A 9 42.16 26.52 4.12
N VAL A 10 42.43 25.24 4.32
CA VAL A 10 41.66 24.16 3.70
C VAL A 10 40.34 24.04 4.47
N ALA A 11 39.27 24.61 3.92
CA ALA A 11 37.91 24.41 4.41
C ALA A 11 37.46 22.98 4.06
N ILE A 12 37.50 22.08 5.06
CA ILE A 12 36.91 20.74 4.94
C ILE A 12 35.39 20.91 4.94
N GLY A 13 34.80 20.90 3.74
CA GLY A 13 33.35 20.83 3.58
C GLY A 13 32.84 19.51 4.15
N ALA A 14 32.10 19.59 5.26
CA ALA A 14 31.35 18.46 5.80
C ALA A 14 30.31 18.03 4.75
N LEU A 15 30.62 16.99 3.99
CA LEU A 15 29.66 16.30 3.15
C LEU A 15 28.64 15.64 4.07
N TYR A 16 27.49 16.30 4.23
CA TYR A 16 26.30 15.68 4.79
C TYR A 16 25.86 14.59 3.81
N ALA A 17 26.36 13.37 4.01
CA ALA A 17 25.79 12.21 3.36
C ALA A 17 24.32 12.13 3.81
N PRO A 18 23.34 12.08 2.89
CA PRO A 18 21.97 11.84 3.28
C PRO A 18 21.95 10.51 4.02
N GLN A 19 21.58 10.53 5.30
CA GLN A 19 21.20 9.30 5.99
C GLN A 19 20.03 8.75 5.20
N ALA A 20 20.28 7.69 4.42
CA ALA A 20 19.21 6.88 3.88
C ALA A 20 18.42 6.39 5.08
N SER A 21 17.26 7.01 5.31
CA SER A 21 16.34 6.58 6.36
C SER A 21 15.99 5.14 6.06
N ALA A 22 16.47 4.22 6.89
CA ALA A 22 15.92 2.88 6.97
C ALA A 22 14.44 3.08 7.36
N GLY A 23 13.56 2.89 6.39
CA GLY A 23 12.15 3.22 6.51
C GLY A 23 11.35 2.44 5.48
N THR A 24 10.06 2.26 5.77
CA THR A 24 9.19 1.45 4.91
C THR A 24 9.15 1.97 3.47
N ARG A 25 9.51 1.12 2.49
CA ARG A 25 9.42 1.40 1.06
C ARG A 25 8.05 0.99 0.53
N VAL A 26 7.49 1.78 -0.39
CA VAL A 26 6.25 1.44 -1.09
C VAL A 26 6.50 1.38 -2.59
N LEU A 27 6.23 0.23 -3.19
CA LEU A 27 6.30 0.00 -4.63
C LEU A 27 4.88 -0.16 -5.15
N VAL A 28 4.50 0.65 -6.14
CA VAL A 28 3.13 0.64 -6.69
C VAL A 28 3.17 0.23 -8.15
N GLN A 29 2.40 -0.80 -8.49
CA GLN A 29 2.15 -1.20 -9.86
C GLN A 29 0.66 -1.04 -10.18
N THR A 30 0.35 -0.41 -11.31
CA THR A 30 -1.03 -0.33 -11.82
C THR A 30 -1.12 -1.11 -13.13
N ARG A 31 -2.16 -1.92 -13.25
CA ARG A 31 -2.51 -2.69 -14.44
C ARG A 31 -3.93 -2.37 -14.85
N SER A 32 -4.23 -2.64 -16.12
CA SER A 32 -5.59 -2.49 -16.63
C SER A 32 -6.01 -3.71 -17.44
N TYR A 33 -7.31 -3.95 -17.47
CA TYR A 33 -7.94 -4.93 -18.34
C TYR A 33 -8.99 -4.25 -19.22
N ASP A 34 -9.08 -4.69 -20.48
CA ASP A 34 -9.92 -4.02 -21.48
C ASP A 34 -11.37 -4.51 -21.44
N ILE A 35 -12.29 -3.55 -21.34
CA ILE A 35 -13.72 -3.74 -21.47
C ILE A 35 -14.23 -3.01 -22.72
N ALA A 36 -15.32 -3.51 -23.28
CA ALA A 36 -15.97 -2.92 -24.45
C ALA A 36 -17.48 -2.94 -24.25
N GLY A 37 -18.17 -1.90 -24.73
CA GLY A 37 -19.61 -1.77 -24.62
C GLY A 37 -20.09 -0.40 -25.10
N ASN A 38 -21.35 -0.34 -25.55
CA ASN A 38 -21.98 0.88 -26.05
C ASN A 38 -23.00 1.48 -25.06
N SER A 39 -23.16 0.86 -23.88
CA SER A 39 -24.07 1.28 -22.81
C SER A 39 -23.43 1.05 -21.44
N GLY A 40 -23.97 1.69 -20.39
CA GLY A 40 -23.48 1.47 -19.03
C GLY A 40 -23.65 0.03 -18.57
N ALA A 41 -24.79 -0.59 -18.89
CA ALA A 41 -25.05 -2.00 -18.59
C ALA A 41 -24.05 -2.94 -19.29
N ALA A 42 -23.75 -2.70 -20.58
CA ALA A 42 -22.76 -3.50 -21.30
C ALA A 42 -21.35 -3.36 -20.73
N LEU A 43 -20.98 -2.18 -20.22
CA LEU A 43 -19.71 -1.99 -19.52
C LEU A 43 -19.67 -2.75 -18.18
N VAL A 44 -20.77 -2.77 -17.42
CA VAL A 44 -20.89 -3.55 -16.18
C VAL A 44 -20.74 -5.05 -16.46
N GLU A 45 -21.49 -5.58 -17.44
CA GLU A 45 -21.38 -6.98 -17.86
C GLU A 45 -19.97 -7.35 -18.31
N ALA A 46 -19.30 -6.46 -19.05
CA ALA A 46 -17.92 -6.68 -19.46
C ALA A 46 -16.94 -6.73 -18.26
N MET A 47 -17.17 -5.93 -17.21
CA MET A 47 -16.39 -6.01 -15.97
C MET A 47 -16.68 -7.31 -15.21
N ASP A 48 -17.95 -7.70 -15.10
CA ASP A 48 -18.37 -8.95 -14.46
C ASP A 48 -17.85 -10.21 -15.16
N SER A 49 -17.52 -10.11 -16.46
CA SER A 49 -16.93 -11.21 -17.24
C SER A 49 -15.41 -11.20 -17.30
N LYS A 50 -14.75 -10.04 -17.20
CA LYS A 50 -13.30 -9.90 -17.48
C LYS A 50 -12.47 -9.40 -16.30
N GLY A 51 -13.13 -8.99 -15.22
CA GLY A 51 -12.46 -8.41 -14.06
C GLY A 51 -11.46 -9.36 -13.39
N PRO A 52 -10.68 -8.88 -12.43
CA PRO A 52 -9.91 -9.77 -11.57
C PRO A 52 -10.81 -10.78 -10.84
N LYS A 53 -10.35 -12.04 -10.73
CA LYS A 53 -10.98 -13.09 -9.90
C LYS A 53 -10.17 -13.34 -8.65
N HIS A 54 -10.85 -13.75 -7.58
CA HIS A 54 -10.22 -14.36 -6.42
C HIS A 54 -10.76 -15.78 -6.24
N GLY A 55 -9.96 -16.80 -6.55
CA GLY A 55 -10.40 -18.20 -6.56
C GLY A 55 -11.57 -18.46 -7.53
N PHE A 56 -12.58 -19.23 -7.09
CA PHE A 56 -13.77 -19.57 -7.87
C PHE A 56 -14.91 -18.52 -7.77
N MET A 57 -14.64 -17.33 -7.24
CA MET A 57 -15.67 -16.29 -7.01
C MET A 57 -16.00 -15.47 -8.27
N THR A 58 -17.07 -14.68 -8.18
CA THR A 58 -17.45 -13.67 -9.18
C THR A 58 -16.33 -12.66 -9.40
N HIS A 59 -16.24 -12.10 -10.60
CA HIS A 59 -15.23 -11.10 -10.92
C HIS A 59 -15.50 -9.81 -10.15
N ALA A 60 -14.44 -9.15 -9.69
CA ALA A 60 -14.53 -7.80 -9.14
C ALA A 60 -14.38 -6.75 -10.25
N ILE A 61 -15.00 -5.58 -10.07
CA ILE A 61 -14.87 -4.43 -10.99
C ILE A 61 -13.41 -3.93 -11.04
N ALA A 62 -12.77 -3.80 -9.89
CA ALA A 62 -11.38 -3.44 -9.73
C ALA A 62 -10.79 -4.21 -8.54
N GLN A 63 -9.49 -4.14 -8.36
CA GLN A 63 -8.84 -4.81 -7.24
C GLN A 63 -7.60 -4.07 -6.79
N THR A 64 -7.47 -3.94 -5.47
CA THR A 64 -6.22 -3.64 -4.78
C THR A 64 -5.69 -4.92 -4.15
N ALA A 65 -4.44 -5.28 -4.45
CA ALA A 65 -3.73 -6.37 -3.81
C ALA A 65 -2.40 -5.87 -3.25
N TYR A 66 -1.87 -6.52 -2.21
CA TYR A 66 -0.54 -6.22 -1.73
C TYR A 66 0.19 -7.43 -1.16
N THR A 67 1.52 -7.34 -1.19
CA THR A 67 2.42 -8.16 -0.39
C THR A 67 3.30 -7.24 0.44
N VAL A 68 3.77 -7.76 1.58
CA VAL A 68 4.63 -7.01 2.47
C VAL A 68 5.76 -7.90 2.96
N ASP A 69 6.97 -7.37 2.90
CA ASP A 69 8.21 -8.02 3.28
C ASP A 69 8.91 -7.22 4.37
N TRP A 70 9.43 -7.90 5.39
CA TRP A 70 10.17 -7.29 6.51
C TRP A 70 11.55 -7.89 6.65
N GLU A 71 12.57 -7.05 6.54
CA GLU A 71 13.95 -7.40 6.87
C GLU A 71 14.28 -6.88 8.28
N LEU A 72 14.57 -7.80 9.20
CA LEU A 72 14.80 -7.52 10.61
C LEU A 72 16.26 -7.74 11.00
N GLY A 73 16.95 -6.65 11.30
CA GLY A 73 18.31 -6.65 11.85
C GLY A 73 18.30 -6.57 13.37
N VAL A 74 18.89 -7.55 14.04
CA VAL A 74 19.02 -7.60 15.50
C VAL A 74 20.49 -7.51 15.92
N ILE A 75 20.75 -6.91 17.07
CA ILE A 75 22.09 -6.87 17.67
C ILE A 75 22.01 -7.35 19.11
N GLN A 76 23.08 -7.99 19.56
CA GLN A 76 23.27 -8.34 20.96
C GLN A 76 23.95 -7.19 21.70
N ASP A 77 23.58 -7.04 22.96
CA ASP A 77 24.16 -6.08 23.88
C ASP A 77 24.08 -6.63 25.31
N LYS A 78 25.23 -7.05 25.87
CA LYS A 78 25.39 -7.44 27.28
C LYS A 78 24.28 -8.39 27.80
N GLY A 79 24.06 -9.52 27.11
CA GLY A 79 23.05 -10.52 27.47
C GLY A 79 21.62 -10.21 27.04
N SER A 80 21.37 -9.00 26.52
CA SER A 80 20.11 -8.62 25.89
C SER A 80 20.23 -8.59 24.37
N CYS A 81 19.09 -8.66 23.68
CA CYS A 81 19.03 -8.45 22.24
C CYS A 81 18.08 -7.30 21.89
N ARG A 82 18.46 -6.50 20.89
CA ARG A 82 17.69 -5.35 20.41
C ARG A 82 17.48 -5.42 18.91
N LEU A 83 16.28 -5.07 18.45
CA LEU A 83 16.00 -4.80 17.04
C LEU A 83 16.65 -3.47 16.66
N LYS A 84 17.72 -3.54 15.87
CA LYS A 84 18.46 -2.37 15.36
C LYS A 84 17.84 -1.83 14.08
N GLN A 85 17.27 -2.70 13.25
CA GLN A 85 16.76 -2.35 11.93
C GLN A 85 15.48 -3.10 11.61
N ALA A 86 14.54 -2.41 10.98
CA ALA A 86 13.29 -2.95 10.47
C ALA A 86 12.99 -2.31 9.11
N ASN A 87 13.44 -2.93 8.02
CA ASN A 87 13.13 -2.44 6.67
C ASN A 87 11.88 -3.15 6.16
N GLY A 88 10.78 -2.42 6.04
CA GLY A 88 9.56 -2.94 5.41
C GLY A 88 9.51 -2.57 3.91
N THR A 89 9.05 -3.48 3.06
CA THR A 89 8.67 -3.16 1.68
C THR A 89 7.21 -3.56 1.44
N LEU A 90 6.38 -2.61 1.01
CA LEU A 90 5.00 -2.83 0.58
C LEU A 90 4.96 -2.83 -0.95
N HIS A 91 4.61 -3.97 -1.53
CA HIS A 91 4.28 -4.08 -2.94
C HIS A 91 2.76 -3.95 -3.08
N LEU A 92 2.30 -2.90 -3.76
CA LEU A 92 0.89 -2.61 -3.95
C LEU A 92 0.54 -2.69 -5.42
N PHE A 93 -0.52 -3.43 -5.73
CA PHE A 93 -0.99 -3.69 -7.08
C PHE A 93 -2.42 -3.17 -7.21
N TYR A 94 -2.66 -2.33 -8.21
CA TYR A 94 -4.00 -1.92 -8.60
C TYR A 94 -4.35 -2.50 -9.96
N THR A 95 -5.55 -3.08 -10.08
CA THR A 95 -6.11 -3.56 -11.33
C THR A 95 -7.39 -2.80 -11.63
N PHE A 96 -7.42 -2.08 -12.75
CA PHE A 96 -8.55 -1.24 -13.13
C PHE A 96 -9.14 -1.60 -14.50
N PRO A 97 -10.45 -1.43 -14.71
CA PRO A 97 -11.06 -1.56 -16.03
C PRO A 97 -10.65 -0.38 -16.93
N ARG A 98 -10.47 -0.64 -18.22
CA ARG A 98 -10.22 0.38 -19.25
C ARG A 98 -11.20 0.18 -20.40
N VAL A 99 -11.96 1.23 -20.73
CA VAL A 99 -12.87 1.20 -21.89
C VAL A 99 -12.04 1.29 -23.17
N ALA A 100 -12.08 0.22 -23.97
CA ALA A 100 -11.36 0.10 -25.24
C ALA A 100 -12.25 0.34 -26.46
N SER A 101 -13.58 0.44 -26.28
CA SER A 101 -14.53 0.76 -27.35
C SER A 101 -14.84 2.26 -27.43
N PRO A 102 -15.24 2.78 -28.61
CA PRO A 102 -15.83 4.10 -28.71
C PRO A 102 -17.04 4.25 -27.77
N ALA A 103 -17.17 5.41 -27.13
CA ALA A 103 -18.29 5.73 -26.25
C ALA A 103 -18.94 7.05 -26.67
N THR A 104 -20.27 7.13 -26.57
CA THR A 104 -20.98 8.40 -26.76
C THR A 104 -20.54 9.41 -25.68
N PRO A 105 -20.65 10.74 -25.92
CA PRO A 105 -20.28 11.73 -24.92
C PRO A 105 -21.01 11.54 -23.58
N ALA A 106 -22.28 11.15 -23.63
CA ALA A 106 -23.08 10.85 -22.44
C ALA A 106 -22.55 9.63 -21.68
N LEU A 107 -22.23 8.52 -22.37
CA LEU A 107 -21.66 7.34 -21.73
C LEU A 107 -20.27 7.64 -21.14
N LYS A 108 -19.43 8.36 -21.88
CA LYS A 108 -18.10 8.76 -21.40
C LYS A 108 -18.17 9.57 -20.10
N LYS A 109 -19.11 10.52 -20.00
CA LYS A 109 -19.31 11.31 -18.77
C LYS A 109 -19.71 10.43 -17.57
N ARG A 110 -20.58 9.44 -17.77
CA ARG A 110 -20.95 8.49 -16.70
C ARG A 110 -19.78 7.60 -16.32
N TRP A 111 -19.05 7.09 -17.31
CA TRP A 111 -17.83 6.31 -17.12
C TRP A 111 -16.78 7.05 -16.29
N ASP A 112 -16.45 8.30 -16.66
CA ASP A 112 -15.39 9.05 -15.97
C ASP A 112 -15.72 9.26 -14.48
N ARG A 113 -17.01 9.47 -14.14
CA ARG A 113 -17.49 9.58 -12.76
C ARG A 113 -17.40 8.25 -12.01
N PHE A 114 -17.92 7.19 -12.62
CA PHE A 114 -17.84 5.83 -12.09
C PHE A 114 -16.39 5.44 -11.80
N PHE A 115 -15.51 5.61 -12.78
CA PHE A 115 -14.11 5.26 -12.69
C PHE A 115 -13.38 6.06 -11.61
N ALA A 116 -13.70 7.35 -11.45
CA ALA A 116 -13.15 8.16 -10.36
C ALA A 116 -13.54 7.61 -8.97
N GLY A 117 -14.80 7.18 -8.81
CA GLY A 117 -15.29 6.54 -7.58
C GLY A 117 -14.61 5.21 -7.28
N VAL A 118 -14.56 4.31 -8.28
CA VAL A 118 -13.85 3.03 -8.17
C VAL A 118 -12.38 3.24 -7.83
N ARG A 119 -11.70 4.16 -8.52
CA ARG A 119 -10.29 4.49 -8.22
C ARG A 119 -10.11 5.01 -6.80
N ALA A 120 -11.02 5.85 -6.30
CA ALA A 120 -10.96 6.36 -4.94
C ALA A 120 -11.17 5.25 -3.89
N HIS A 121 -12.08 4.31 -4.16
CA HIS A 121 -12.29 3.12 -3.35
C HIS A 121 -11.01 2.28 -3.25
N GLU A 122 -10.42 1.89 -4.39
CA GLU A 122 -9.17 1.11 -4.41
C GLU A 122 -8.00 1.84 -3.73
N GLN A 123 -7.86 3.14 -3.97
CA GLN A 123 -6.83 3.94 -3.29
C GLN A 123 -7.02 3.99 -1.77
N THR A 124 -8.23 3.78 -1.26
CA THR A 124 -8.49 3.69 0.18
C THR A 124 -7.88 2.42 0.76
N HIS A 125 -8.04 1.27 0.10
CA HIS A 125 -7.33 0.04 0.49
C HIS A 125 -5.82 0.23 0.52
N GLY A 126 -5.27 0.90 -0.50
CA GLY A 126 -3.87 1.26 -0.53
C GLY A 126 -3.45 2.14 0.65
N ARG A 127 -4.28 3.10 1.07
CA ARG A 127 -3.99 3.92 2.25
C ARG A 127 -4.00 3.10 3.54
N ILE A 128 -4.95 2.19 3.69
CA ILE A 128 -5.03 1.27 4.85
C ILE A 128 -3.77 0.39 4.92
N ALA A 129 -3.34 -0.21 3.81
CA ALA A 129 -2.10 -1.00 3.76
C ALA A 129 -0.84 -0.17 4.11
N ARG A 130 -0.76 1.09 3.68
CA ARG A 130 0.34 2.00 4.08
C ARG A 130 0.29 2.35 5.57
N GLN A 131 -0.91 2.50 6.14
CA GLN A 131 -1.06 2.73 7.57
C GLN A 131 -0.60 1.51 8.38
N MET A 132 -0.91 0.29 7.90
CA MET A 132 -0.40 -0.96 8.48
C MET A 132 1.12 -0.94 8.56
N MET A 133 1.81 -0.65 7.45
CA MET A 133 3.28 -0.57 7.42
C MET A 133 3.84 0.35 8.51
N ARG A 134 3.27 1.55 8.64
CA ARG A 134 3.71 2.53 9.64
C ARG A 134 3.39 2.08 11.07
N ALA A 135 2.25 1.42 11.30
CA ALA A 135 1.89 0.90 12.61
C ALA A 135 2.83 -0.25 13.02
N THR A 136 3.11 -1.16 12.09
CA THR A 136 4.05 -2.26 12.28
C THR A 136 5.44 -1.73 12.62
N GLU A 137 5.99 -0.80 11.83
CA GLU A 137 7.30 -0.18 12.06
C GLU A 137 7.41 0.44 13.46
N ARG A 138 6.40 1.23 13.86
CA ARG A 138 6.33 1.83 15.20
C ARG A 138 6.27 0.77 16.31
N SER A 139 5.58 -0.35 16.08
CA SER A 139 5.42 -1.38 17.09
C SER A 139 6.70 -2.18 17.35
N ILE A 140 7.60 -2.29 16.37
CA ILE A 140 8.82 -3.09 16.48
C ILE A 140 10.09 -2.26 16.67
N THR A 141 10.08 -0.98 16.25
CA THR A 141 11.21 -0.06 16.44
C THR A 141 11.60 0.04 17.91
N GLY A 142 12.89 -0.17 18.20
CA GLY A 142 13.42 -0.10 19.56
C GLY A 142 13.11 -1.32 20.44
N LEU A 143 12.47 -2.36 19.90
CA LEU A 143 12.23 -3.60 20.62
C LEU A 143 13.54 -4.15 21.20
N LYS A 144 13.54 -4.40 22.52
CA LYS A 144 14.65 -4.98 23.26
C LYS A 144 14.11 -6.05 24.20
N VAL A 145 14.76 -7.21 24.22
CA VAL A 145 14.44 -8.32 25.13
C VAL A 145 15.69 -8.65 25.94
N ALA A 146 15.55 -8.73 27.26
CA ALA A 146 16.62 -9.16 28.16
C ALA A 146 16.82 -10.67 28.09
N ASP A 147 17.98 -11.15 28.55
CA ASP A 147 18.30 -12.59 28.63
C ASP A 147 18.07 -13.35 27.32
N ASP A 148 18.42 -12.71 26.19
CA ASP A 148 18.23 -13.22 24.83
C ASP A 148 19.57 -13.33 24.09
N PRO A 149 20.49 -14.21 24.54
CA PRO A 149 21.86 -14.31 24.03
C PRO A 149 21.95 -14.85 22.61
N TYR A 150 20.82 -15.19 21.97
CA TYR A 150 20.75 -15.65 20.58
C TYR A 150 19.73 -14.85 19.74
N CYS A 151 19.13 -13.80 20.31
CA CYS A 151 18.12 -12.97 19.66
C CYS A 151 16.84 -13.70 19.22
N TYR A 152 16.56 -14.90 19.75
CA TYR A 152 15.39 -15.69 19.36
C TYR A 152 14.11 -15.04 19.88
N GLU A 153 14.13 -14.57 21.13
CA GLU A 153 12.97 -13.97 21.78
C GLU A 153 12.60 -12.64 21.10
N THR A 154 13.61 -11.81 20.82
CA THR A 154 13.46 -10.53 20.11
C THR A 154 12.87 -10.73 18.72
N ARG A 155 13.37 -11.72 17.96
CA ARG A 155 12.83 -12.02 16.62
C ARG A 155 11.40 -12.56 16.70
N ARG A 156 11.10 -13.41 17.68
CA ARG A 156 9.74 -13.96 17.88
C ARG A 156 8.75 -12.87 18.23
N GLU A 157 9.11 -11.97 19.15
CA GLU A 157 8.26 -10.86 19.55
C GLU A 157 8.04 -9.86 18.40
N ALA A 158 9.10 -9.54 17.62
CA ALA A 158 8.94 -8.71 16.43
C ALA A 158 7.95 -9.34 15.43
N ARG A 159 8.09 -10.64 15.14
CA ARG A 159 7.15 -11.37 14.27
C ARG A 159 5.72 -11.36 14.82
N ARG A 160 5.55 -11.56 16.13
CA ARG A 160 4.23 -11.52 16.78
C ARG A 160 3.56 -10.16 16.58
N ARG A 161 4.29 -9.07 16.78
CA ARG A 161 3.78 -7.70 16.57
C ARG A 161 3.45 -7.42 15.10
N ILE A 162 4.28 -7.88 14.17
CA ILE A 162 4.00 -7.80 12.74
C ILE A 162 2.68 -8.52 12.42
N GLN A 163 2.51 -9.76 12.85
CA GLN A 163 1.27 -10.52 12.59
C GLN A 163 0.03 -9.88 13.22
N ALA A 164 0.15 -9.34 14.43
CA ALA A 164 -0.94 -8.62 15.08
C ALA A 164 -1.36 -7.38 14.29
N ALA A 165 -0.40 -6.59 13.80
CA ALA A 165 -0.68 -5.43 12.97
C ALA A 165 -1.33 -5.83 11.62
N TYR A 166 -0.90 -6.92 10.99
CA TYR A 166 -1.57 -7.42 9.79
C TYR A 166 -3.02 -7.78 10.08
N ALA A 167 -3.28 -8.59 11.10
CA ALA A 167 -4.64 -9.01 11.45
C ALA A 167 -5.56 -7.81 11.73
N GLU A 168 -5.08 -6.81 12.47
CA GLU A 168 -5.82 -5.57 12.74
C GLU A 168 -6.17 -4.83 11.45
N TYR A 169 -5.21 -4.69 10.52
CA TYR A 169 -5.41 -3.91 9.31
C TYR A 169 -6.18 -4.67 8.23
N GLU A 170 -6.08 -5.99 8.15
CA GLU A 170 -6.99 -6.82 7.34
C GLU A 170 -8.44 -6.65 7.81
N ALA A 171 -8.69 -6.64 9.13
CA ALA A 171 -10.02 -6.37 9.66
C ALA A 171 -10.53 -4.98 9.23
N ARG A 172 -9.65 -3.97 9.13
CA ARG A 172 -10.00 -2.63 8.62
C ARG A 172 -10.29 -2.62 7.12
N GLN A 173 -9.57 -3.41 6.31
CA GLN A 173 -9.89 -3.58 4.89
C GLN A 173 -11.30 -4.15 4.74
N ASN A 174 -11.58 -5.27 5.40
CA ASN A 174 -12.88 -5.94 5.35
C ASN A 174 -14.01 -5.06 5.87
N ALA A 175 -13.78 -4.31 6.95
CA ALA A 175 -14.77 -3.37 7.48
C ALA A 175 -15.04 -2.20 6.53
N PHE A 176 -14.05 -1.76 5.75
CA PHE A 176 -14.26 -0.75 4.70
C PHE A 176 -15.12 -1.31 3.58
N ASP A 177 -14.80 -2.50 3.07
CA ASP A 177 -15.61 -3.16 2.03
C ASP A 177 -17.05 -3.37 2.47
N ALA A 178 -17.26 -3.91 3.67
CA ALA A 178 -18.60 -4.14 4.21
C ALA A 178 -19.45 -2.87 4.25
N ARG A 179 -18.85 -1.69 4.50
CA ARG A 179 -19.57 -0.41 4.50
C ARG A 179 -19.82 0.13 3.10
N GLU A 180 -18.87 -0.03 2.19
CA GLU A 180 -18.96 0.48 0.82
C GLU A 180 -19.90 -0.36 -0.07
N HIS A 181 -19.98 -1.67 0.21
CA HIS A 181 -20.76 -2.67 -0.54
C HIS A 181 -22.09 -3.07 0.10
N ARG A 182 -22.48 -2.47 1.24
CA ARG A 182 -23.82 -2.69 1.82
C ARG A 182 -24.93 -2.27 0.84
N ASP A 183 -26.15 -2.75 1.08
CA ASP A 183 -27.33 -2.31 0.33
C ASP A 183 -27.52 -0.78 0.40
N GLY A 184 -27.69 -0.14 -0.75
CA GLY A 184 -27.68 1.32 -0.90
C GLY A 184 -26.31 1.95 -0.62
N GLY A 185 -25.24 1.17 -0.74
CA GLY A 185 -23.87 1.58 -0.50
C GLY A 185 -23.29 2.41 -1.63
N HIS A 186 -22.11 2.97 -1.39
CA HIS A 186 -21.45 3.84 -2.36
C HIS A 186 -21.11 3.09 -3.66
N VAL A 187 -20.67 1.84 -3.60
CA VAL A 187 -20.35 1.05 -4.79
C VAL A 187 -21.60 0.78 -5.64
N GLU A 188 -22.72 0.44 -5.00
CA GLU A 188 -23.99 0.24 -5.70
C GLU A 188 -24.44 1.52 -6.42
N HIS A 189 -24.34 2.68 -5.76
CA HIS A 189 -24.65 3.97 -6.37
C HIS A 189 -23.75 4.30 -7.56
N LEU A 190 -22.46 3.96 -7.51
CA LEU A 190 -21.55 4.13 -8.65
C LEU A 190 -22.00 3.29 -9.85
N VAL A 191 -22.34 2.02 -9.62
CA VAL A 191 -22.80 1.10 -10.66
C VAL A 191 -24.15 1.56 -11.25
N ALA A 192 -25.11 1.93 -10.41
CA ALA A 192 -26.41 2.46 -10.85
C ALA A 192 -26.23 3.71 -11.72
N ALA A 193 -25.41 4.66 -11.27
CA ALA A 193 -25.13 5.89 -12.00
C ALA A 193 -24.43 5.62 -13.33
N LEU A 194 -23.56 4.60 -13.44
CA LEU A 194 -22.96 4.19 -14.72
C LEU A 194 -24.03 3.70 -15.70
N MET A 195 -24.95 2.87 -15.21
CA MET A 195 -26.07 2.32 -15.96
C MET A 195 -27.12 3.38 -16.36
N GLY A 196 -27.07 4.57 -15.76
CA GLY A 196 -28.01 5.66 -16.01
C GLY A 196 -29.31 5.52 -15.21
N ARG A 197 -29.23 4.85 -14.05
CA ARG A 197 -30.30 4.74 -13.05
C ARG A 197 -30.03 5.67 -11.88
#